data_AF-A0A7S1D057-F1
#
_entry.id   AF-A0A7S1D057-F1
#
_cell.length_a   1.000
_cell.length_b   1.000
_cell.length_c   1.000
_cell.angle_alpha   90.00
_cell.angle_beta   90.00
_cell.angle_gamma   90.00
#
_symmetry.space_group_name_H-M   'P 1'
#
loop_
_entity.id
_entity.type
_entity.pdbx_description
1 polymer ?
#
loop_
_entity_poly.entity_id
_entity_poly.type
_entity_poly.pdbx_seq_one_letter_code
_entity_poly.pdbx_strand_id
1 'polypeptide(L)'
;IDSLGAGASGVFGVELFVTLDGKVLLNEVAPRPHNTGHYTQDACAVSQFENHLRAICGLPLGSTDLIVEAAAMVNVLGATSGTMEDTLRSSNAALSIPRSSVHWYGKMSCSAGRKMGHINLTANSHGELESSLHRLMDIEGIPLSLLEMSSRRTSKSPLVGVIMGSQSDLPTMNAAVDMLKKFEVPYEVDIVSAHRTPDKLVEYARNAQSRGIRVIIAGAGGAAHLPGMVASMTPLPVVGVPVKTSTLSGVDSLYSIVQMPRGIPVATVAIGNAQNAGLLSVRILSTSRPELRQKMMEYQEELTTMVNGMSFKLLELGSDEFLDQMEHKNKSVNV
;
A
#
# COMPACT_ATOMS: atom_id res chain seq x y z
N ILE A 1 10.37 -26.82 24.52
CA ILE A 1 9.78 -27.80 23.57
C ILE A 1 9.84 -29.19 24.17
N ASP A 2 10.99 -29.62 24.70
CA ASP A 2 11.14 -30.92 25.38
C ASP A 2 10.21 -31.12 26.60
N SER A 3 9.79 -30.03 27.24
CA SER A 3 8.83 -30.02 28.35
C SER A 3 7.39 -30.38 27.97
N LEU A 4 7.04 -30.43 26.67
CA LEU A 4 5.70 -30.78 26.21
C LEU A 4 5.45 -32.30 26.17
N GLY A 5 6.52 -33.10 26.24
CA GLY A 5 6.46 -34.55 26.08
C GLY A 5 6.41 -34.98 24.61
N ALA A 6 6.82 -36.23 24.36
CA ALA A 6 6.77 -36.81 23.03
C ALA A 6 5.31 -36.97 22.56
N GLY A 7 5.00 -36.53 21.34
CA GLY A 7 3.66 -36.64 20.74
C GLY A 7 2.69 -35.50 21.06
N ALA A 8 3.15 -34.41 21.67
CA ALA A 8 2.32 -33.23 21.89
C ALA A 8 1.93 -32.55 20.56
N SER A 9 0.62 -32.40 20.34
CA SER A 9 0.04 -31.75 19.17
C SER A 9 -0.79 -30.54 19.59
N GLY A 10 -0.55 -29.39 18.97
CA GLY A 10 -1.23 -28.15 19.35
C GLY A 10 -0.73 -26.94 18.58
N VAL A 11 -1.02 -25.76 19.13
CA VAL A 11 -0.54 -24.46 18.62
C VAL A 11 0.44 -23.89 19.62
N PHE A 12 1.45 -23.21 19.11
CA PHE A 12 2.50 -22.58 19.89
C PHE A 12 2.48 -21.08 19.63
N GLY A 13 2.00 -20.31 20.59
CA GLY A 13 2.00 -18.86 20.53
C GLY A 13 3.39 -18.32 20.85
N VAL A 14 3.92 -17.48 19.96
CA VAL A 14 5.17 -16.76 20.18
C VAL A 14 4.84 -15.28 20.15
N GLU A 15 5.06 -14.59 21.27
CA GLU A 15 4.85 -13.15 21.35
C GLU A 15 6.17 -12.43 21.19
N LEU A 16 6.19 -11.52 20.20
CA LEU A 16 7.33 -10.69 19.88
C LEU A 16 6.93 -9.23 20.00
N PHE A 17 7.85 -8.39 20.48
CA PHE A 17 7.74 -6.94 20.38
C PHE A 17 8.71 -6.43 19.33
N VAL A 18 8.23 -5.52 18.49
CA VAL A 18 9.11 -4.70 17.66
C VAL A 18 9.28 -3.37 18.36
N THR A 19 10.49 -3.07 18.80
CA THR A 19 10.81 -1.79 19.44
C THR A 19 10.89 -0.67 18.41
N LEU A 20 10.87 0.58 18.88
CA LEU A 20 10.91 1.76 18.01
C LEU A 20 12.22 1.89 17.21
N ASP A 21 13.32 1.30 17.69
CA ASP A 21 14.59 1.19 16.97
C ASP A 21 14.67 -0.06 16.06
N GLY A 22 13.55 -0.77 15.86
CA GLY A 22 13.43 -1.89 14.95
C GLY A 22 14.00 -3.22 15.46
N LYS A 23 14.34 -3.32 16.76
CA LYS A 23 14.75 -4.60 17.35
C LYS A 23 13.52 -5.46 17.59
N VAL A 24 13.69 -6.76 17.40
CA VAL A 24 12.68 -7.76 17.73
C VAL A 24 13.06 -8.38 19.07
N LEU A 25 12.19 -8.23 20.06
CA LEU A 25 12.32 -8.81 21.39
C LEU A 25 11.35 -9.98 21.52
N LEU A 26 11.83 -11.12 21.98
CA LEU A 26 10.98 -12.24 22.39
C LEU A 26 10.39 -11.93 23.77
N ASN A 27 9.06 -11.90 23.88
CA ASN A 27 8.39 -11.66 25.15
C ASN A 27 8.01 -12.97 25.86
N GLU A 28 7.15 -13.76 25.21
CA GLU A 28 6.61 -14.99 25.78
C GLU A 28 6.49 -16.07 24.71
N VAL A 29 6.56 -17.31 25.19
CA VAL A 29 6.26 -18.51 24.43
C VAL A 29 5.22 -19.33 25.19
N ALA A 30 4.04 -19.53 24.59
CA ALA A 30 2.91 -20.20 25.21
C ALA A 30 2.47 -21.42 24.38
N PRO A 31 2.41 -22.64 24.96
CA PRO A 31 1.97 -23.85 24.25
C PRO A 31 0.44 -23.95 24.17
N ARG A 32 -0.20 -22.87 23.75
CA ARG A 32 -1.65 -22.70 23.66
C ARG A 32 -1.96 -21.53 22.72
N PRO A 33 -3.22 -21.40 22.24
CA PRO A 33 -3.69 -20.16 21.65
C PRO A 33 -3.33 -18.96 22.53
N HIS A 34 -2.80 -17.93 21.90
CA HIS A 34 -2.27 -16.77 22.60
C HIS A 34 -3.16 -15.55 22.40
N ASN A 35 -3.20 -14.70 23.42
CA ASN A 35 -4.06 -13.51 23.43
C ASN A 35 -3.79 -12.56 22.26
N THR A 36 -2.54 -12.46 21.80
CA THR A 36 -2.16 -11.63 20.64
C THR A 36 -2.59 -12.21 19.30
N GLY A 37 -2.93 -13.51 19.25
CA GLY A 37 -3.39 -14.16 18.03
C GLY A 37 -4.91 -14.06 17.82
N HIS A 38 -5.66 -13.34 18.66
CA HIS A 38 -7.13 -13.32 18.55
C HIS A 38 -7.61 -12.65 17.26
N TYR A 39 -6.81 -11.79 16.64
CA TYR A 39 -7.12 -11.23 15.31
C TYR A 39 -7.40 -12.33 14.27
N THR A 40 -6.82 -13.51 14.42
CA THR A 40 -6.99 -14.65 13.51
C THR A 40 -8.44 -15.15 13.43
N GLN A 41 -9.30 -14.79 14.39
CA GLN A 41 -10.73 -15.13 14.36
C GLN A 41 -11.45 -14.49 13.18
N ASP A 42 -11.09 -13.25 12.84
CA ASP A 42 -11.78 -12.46 11.81
C ASP A 42 -10.89 -12.19 10.57
N ALA A 43 -9.58 -12.40 10.68
CA ALA A 43 -8.62 -12.01 9.65
C ALA A 43 -7.98 -13.17 8.90
N CYS A 44 -7.99 -14.40 9.44
CA CYS A 44 -7.32 -15.57 8.85
C CYS A 44 -8.32 -16.57 8.28
N ALA A 45 -7.89 -17.36 7.28
CA ALA A 45 -8.69 -18.41 6.68
C ALA A 45 -9.14 -19.45 7.72
N VAL A 46 -8.24 -19.85 8.62
CA VAL A 46 -8.53 -20.68 9.79
C VAL A 46 -7.87 -20.07 11.03
N SER A 47 -8.67 -19.81 12.06
CA SER A 47 -8.21 -19.16 13.29
C SER A 47 -7.25 -20.05 14.09
N GLN A 48 -6.44 -19.43 14.97
CA GLN A 48 -5.56 -20.18 15.88
C GLN A 48 -6.34 -21.15 16.79
N PHE A 49 -7.60 -20.84 17.10
CA PHE A 49 -8.45 -21.66 17.98
C PHE A 49 -8.91 -22.92 17.27
N GLU A 50 -9.36 -22.78 16.03
CA GLU A 50 -9.76 -23.93 15.23
C GLU A 50 -8.55 -24.79 14.89
N ASN A 51 -7.42 -24.19 14.49
CA ASN A 51 -6.20 -24.93 14.25
C ASN A 51 -5.67 -25.66 15.50
N HIS A 52 -5.86 -25.07 16.69
CA HIS A 52 -5.55 -25.74 17.94
C HIS A 52 -6.43 -26.98 18.17
N LEU A 53 -7.75 -26.87 17.95
CA LEU A 53 -8.67 -28.01 18.04
C LEU A 53 -8.36 -29.07 16.99
N ARG A 54 -8.09 -28.68 15.74
CA ARG A 54 -7.70 -29.61 14.67
C ARG A 54 -6.43 -30.37 15.05
N ALA A 55 -5.41 -29.68 15.58
CA ALA A 55 -4.17 -30.29 16.03
C ALA A 55 -4.40 -31.31 17.15
N ILE A 56 -5.21 -30.97 18.17
CA ILE A 56 -5.53 -31.87 19.29
C ILE A 56 -6.34 -33.09 18.81
N CYS A 57 -7.26 -32.89 17.87
CA CYS A 57 -8.12 -33.93 17.33
C CYS A 57 -7.48 -34.76 16.21
N GLY A 58 -6.22 -34.49 15.84
CA GLY A 58 -5.55 -35.17 14.73
C GLY A 58 -6.16 -34.90 13.35
N LEU A 59 -6.85 -33.75 13.19
CA LEU A 59 -7.44 -33.31 11.93
C LEU A 59 -6.43 -32.50 11.10
N PRO A 60 -6.59 -32.44 9.76
CA PRO A 60 -5.75 -31.61 8.91
C PRO A 60 -5.80 -30.12 9.30
N LEU A 61 -4.63 -29.51 9.45
CA LEU A 61 -4.51 -28.08 9.74
C LEU A 61 -5.04 -27.24 8.57
N GLY A 62 -5.67 -26.13 8.91
CA GLY A 62 -6.14 -25.13 7.95
C GLY A 62 -5.10 -24.05 7.68
N SER A 63 -5.27 -23.35 6.56
CA SER A 63 -4.39 -22.22 6.20
C SER A 63 -4.47 -21.12 7.26
N THR A 64 -3.31 -20.58 7.63
CA THR A 64 -3.17 -19.41 8.49
C THR A 64 -3.09 -18.10 7.70
N ASP A 65 -3.29 -18.16 6.38
CA ASP A 65 -3.22 -16.98 5.51
C ASP A 65 -4.26 -15.94 5.93
N LEU A 66 -3.87 -14.68 5.82
CA LEU A 66 -4.82 -13.58 5.93
C LEU A 66 -5.81 -13.66 4.76
N ILE A 67 -7.10 -13.54 5.06
CA ILE A 67 -8.19 -13.41 4.07
C ILE A 67 -8.61 -11.94 3.87
N VAL A 68 -7.85 -11.03 4.47
CA VAL A 68 -8.02 -9.57 4.44
C VAL A 68 -6.67 -8.92 4.12
N GLU A 69 -6.68 -7.73 3.53
CA GLU A 69 -5.43 -7.05 3.14
C GLU A 69 -4.67 -6.46 4.33
N ALA A 70 -5.37 -6.11 5.41
CA ALA A 70 -4.78 -5.65 6.65
C ALA A 70 -5.68 -5.97 7.85
N ALA A 71 -5.07 -6.22 9.01
CA ALA A 71 -5.79 -6.46 10.25
C ALA A 71 -5.04 -5.89 11.46
N ALA A 72 -5.78 -5.46 12.47
CA ALA A 72 -5.26 -5.12 13.80
C ALA A 72 -6.17 -5.65 14.89
N MET A 73 -5.59 -5.88 16.06
CA MET A 73 -6.33 -6.19 17.28
C MET A 73 -6.02 -5.13 18.33
N VAL A 74 -7.07 -4.55 18.90
CA VAL A 74 -6.98 -3.61 20.00
C VAL A 74 -7.48 -4.30 21.26
N ASN A 75 -6.65 -4.35 22.30
CA ASN A 75 -7.05 -4.88 23.60
C ASN A 75 -7.95 -3.87 24.31
N VAL A 76 -9.10 -4.32 24.82
CA VAL A 76 -9.96 -3.49 25.66
C VAL A 76 -9.59 -3.77 27.11
N LEU A 77 -9.06 -2.76 27.80
CA LEU A 77 -8.65 -2.85 29.21
C LEU A 77 -9.65 -2.11 30.09
N GLY A 78 -9.82 -2.58 31.33
CA GLY A 78 -10.67 -1.91 32.31
C GLY A 78 -10.18 -0.50 32.60
N ALA A 79 -11.10 0.46 32.59
CA ALA A 79 -10.82 1.88 32.82
C ALA A 79 -10.29 2.13 34.23
N THR A 80 -9.45 3.16 34.39
CA THR A 80 -8.93 3.60 35.70
C THR A 80 -10.03 4.09 36.64
N SER A 81 -11.13 4.61 36.09
CA SER A 81 -12.34 4.95 36.84
C SER A 81 -13.05 3.73 37.45
N GLY A 82 -12.73 2.51 36.97
CA GLY A 82 -13.38 1.27 37.38
C GLY A 82 -14.81 1.10 36.84
N THR A 83 -15.31 2.04 36.04
CA THR A 83 -16.67 1.98 35.50
C THR A 83 -16.70 1.13 34.22
N MET A 84 -17.82 0.42 34.03
CA MET A 84 -18.04 -0.30 32.78
C MET A 84 -18.25 0.69 31.63
N GLU A 85 -18.98 1.78 31.85
CA GLU A 85 -19.26 2.80 30.83
C GLU A 85 -17.97 3.33 30.17
N ASP A 86 -16.97 3.72 30.96
CA ASP A 86 -15.69 4.19 30.40
C ASP A 86 -14.93 3.07 29.70
N THR A 87 -14.99 1.85 30.24
CA THR A 87 -14.35 0.66 29.64
C THR A 87 -14.95 0.29 28.28
N LEU A 88 -16.25 0.56 28.10
CA LEU A 88 -16.98 0.23 26.87
C LEU A 88 -16.80 1.28 25.77
N ARG A 89 -16.21 2.46 26.04
CA ARG A 89 -16.23 3.62 25.13
C ARG A 89 -15.73 3.29 23.72
N SER A 90 -14.49 2.80 23.59
CA SER A 90 -13.96 2.35 22.29
C SER A 90 -14.75 1.23 21.65
N SER A 91 -15.25 0.30 22.46
CA SER A 91 -15.99 -0.85 21.95
C SER A 91 -17.33 -0.42 21.36
N ASN A 92 -18.04 0.51 22.01
CA ASN A 92 -19.29 1.08 21.50
C ASN A 92 -19.04 1.85 20.19
N ALA A 93 -17.97 2.63 20.13
CA ALA A 93 -17.60 3.34 18.91
C ALA A 93 -17.22 2.38 17.77
N ALA A 94 -16.51 1.30 18.09
CA ALA A 94 -16.10 0.27 17.15
C ALA A 94 -17.26 -0.42 16.44
N LEU A 95 -18.46 -0.45 17.05
CA LEU A 95 -19.68 -0.97 16.40
C LEU A 95 -20.10 -0.15 15.16
N SER A 96 -19.69 1.11 15.08
CA SER A 96 -19.96 1.99 13.93
C SER A 96 -18.83 1.99 12.89
N ILE A 97 -17.72 1.32 13.16
CA ILE A 97 -16.58 1.25 12.25
C ILE A 97 -16.81 0.07 11.29
N PRO A 98 -16.81 0.28 9.97
CA PRO A 98 -16.92 -0.82 9.01
C PRO A 98 -15.83 -1.87 9.27
N ARG A 99 -16.20 -3.15 9.13
CA ARG A 99 -15.26 -4.29 9.23
C ARG A 99 -14.55 -4.42 10.60
N SER A 100 -15.18 -3.88 11.64
CA SER A 100 -14.79 -4.03 13.04
C SER A 100 -15.62 -5.11 13.72
N SER A 101 -15.02 -5.90 14.60
CA SER A 101 -15.68 -6.92 15.42
C SER A 101 -15.26 -6.79 16.88
N VAL A 102 -16.24 -6.65 17.77
CA VAL A 102 -16.01 -6.48 19.21
C VAL A 102 -16.25 -7.82 19.92
N HIS A 103 -15.24 -8.28 20.66
CA HIS A 103 -15.24 -9.57 21.32
C HIS A 103 -15.08 -9.41 22.84
N TRP A 104 -16.17 -9.67 23.56
CA TRP A 104 -16.24 -9.53 25.02
C TRP A 104 -15.96 -10.85 25.74
N TYR A 105 -15.31 -10.76 26.90
CA TYR A 105 -15.01 -11.94 27.74
C TYR A 105 -16.03 -12.17 28.87
N GLY A 106 -17.14 -11.43 28.90
CA GLY A 106 -18.24 -11.66 29.86
C GLY A 106 -17.88 -11.44 31.34
N LYS A 107 -16.92 -10.57 31.64
CA LYS A 107 -16.48 -10.30 33.01
C LYS A 107 -17.45 -9.37 33.75
N MET A 108 -17.99 -9.85 34.87
CA MET A 108 -18.97 -9.12 35.69
C MET A 108 -18.41 -7.90 36.43
N SER A 109 -17.09 -7.87 36.68
CA SER A 109 -16.43 -6.77 37.38
C SER A 109 -15.30 -6.16 36.54
N CYS A 110 -15.26 -4.83 36.50
CA CYS A 110 -14.20 -4.07 35.87
C CYS A 110 -13.16 -3.65 36.92
N SER A 111 -11.89 -3.92 36.64
CA SER A 111 -10.77 -3.39 37.42
C SER A 111 -9.75 -2.79 36.47
N ALA A 112 -9.11 -1.70 36.88
CA ALA A 112 -8.16 -0.96 36.06
C ALA A 112 -7.08 -1.90 35.48
N GLY A 113 -6.83 -1.80 34.17
CA GLY A 113 -5.81 -2.57 33.46
C GLY A 113 -6.14 -4.05 33.22
N ARG A 114 -7.25 -4.57 33.76
CA ARG A 114 -7.69 -5.94 33.47
C ARG A 114 -8.19 -6.01 32.04
N LYS A 115 -7.71 -6.97 31.24
CA LYS A 115 -8.25 -7.19 29.89
C LYS A 115 -9.71 -7.61 29.94
N MET A 116 -10.61 -6.81 29.38
CA MET A 116 -12.06 -7.01 29.41
C MET A 116 -12.60 -7.59 28.10
N GLY A 117 -11.89 -7.36 27.00
CA GLY A 117 -12.23 -7.87 25.69
C GLY A 117 -11.17 -7.46 24.67
N HIS A 118 -11.55 -7.50 23.40
CA HIS A 118 -10.74 -6.99 22.31
C HIS A 118 -11.61 -6.57 21.12
N ILE A 119 -11.04 -5.75 20.26
CA ILE A 119 -11.64 -5.30 19.00
C ILE A 119 -10.72 -5.78 17.90
N ASN A 120 -11.26 -6.54 16.95
CA ASN A 120 -10.58 -6.89 15.71
C ASN A 120 -11.01 -5.91 14.63
N LEU A 121 -10.05 -5.26 13.99
CA LEU A 121 -10.23 -4.41 12.82
C LEU A 121 -9.69 -5.16 11.62
N THR A 122 -10.48 -5.25 10.55
CA THR A 122 -9.99 -5.73 9.25
C THR A 122 -10.20 -4.66 8.20
N ALA A 123 -9.38 -4.66 7.16
CA ALA A 123 -9.44 -3.64 6.12
C ALA A 123 -9.02 -4.18 4.76
N ASN A 124 -9.42 -3.46 3.71
CA ASN A 124 -8.98 -3.72 2.34
C ASN A 124 -7.67 -2.98 2.01
N SER A 125 -7.13 -2.22 2.96
CA SER A 125 -5.82 -1.61 2.86
C SER A 125 -5.26 -1.21 4.23
N HIS A 126 -3.94 -1.00 4.28
CA HIS A 126 -3.28 -0.46 5.48
C HIS A 126 -3.78 0.95 5.84
N GLY A 127 -4.09 1.81 4.85
CA GLY A 127 -4.59 3.16 5.12
C GLY A 127 -6.02 3.19 5.70
N GLU A 128 -6.89 2.28 5.26
CA GLU A 128 -8.22 2.09 5.86
C GLU A 128 -8.09 1.58 7.31
N LEU A 129 -7.15 0.66 7.56
CA LEU A 129 -6.87 0.16 8.90
C LEU A 129 -6.34 1.27 9.82
N GLU A 130 -5.37 2.06 9.35
CA GLU A 130 -4.83 3.23 10.07
C GLU A 130 -5.94 4.23 10.41
N SER A 131 -6.82 4.54 9.46
CA SER A 131 -7.95 5.45 9.70
C SER A 131 -8.89 4.93 10.78
N SER A 132 -9.16 3.62 10.79
CA SER A 132 -9.99 2.97 11.81
C SER A 132 -9.32 2.98 13.18
N LEU A 133 -8.01 2.69 13.24
CA LEU A 133 -7.21 2.76 14.46
C LEU A 133 -7.13 4.18 15.03
N HIS A 134 -6.92 5.18 14.17
CA HIS A 134 -6.88 6.59 14.58
C HIS A 134 -8.16 6.99 15.29
N ARG A 135 -9.32 6.56 14.76
CA ARG A 135 -10.62 6.84 15.38
C ARG A 135 -10.73 6.24 16.78
N LEU A 136 -10.28 5.00 16.98
CA LEU A 136 -10.30 4.37 18.32
C LEU A 136 -9.31 5.03 19.28
N MET A 137 -8.11 5.35 18.80
CA MET A 137 -7.09 6.00 19.62
C MET A 137 -7.50 7.39 20.08
N ASP A 138 -8.13 8.18 19.20
CA ASP A 138 -8.64 9.51 19.52
C ASP A 138 -9.69 9.45 20.65
N ILE A 139 -10.57 8.44 20.61
CA ILE A 139 -11.60 8.21 21.64
C ILE A 139 -10.99 7.86 23.01
N GLU A 140 -9.89 7.12 23.02
CA GLU A 140 -9.15 6.77 24.25
C GLU A 140 -8.13 7.84 24.65
N GLY A 141 -7.98 8.92 23.88
CA GLY A 141 -6.96 9.95 24.12
C GLY A 141 -5.53 9.41 24.01
N ILE A 142 -5.32 8.35 23.23
CA ILE A 142 -3.99 7.76 23.02
C ILE A 142 -3.27 8.57 21.93
N PRO A 143 -2.04 9.07 22.19
CA PRO A 143 -1.29 9.83 21.20
C PRO A 143 -1.07 9.05 19.90
N LEU A 144 -1.48 9.63 18.77
CA LEU A 144 -1.26 9.06 17.43
C LEU A 144 0.23 8.86 17.11
N SER A 145 1.11 9.62 17.76
CA SER A 145 2.56 9.46 17.63
C SER A 145 3.04 8.04 17.92
N LEU A 146 2.33 7.24 18.72
CA LEU A 146 2.67 5.84 18.96
C LEU A 146 2.49 4.95 17.73
N LEU A 147 1.50 5.24 16.86
CA LEU A 147 1.38 4.60 15.55
C LEU A 147 2.43 5.13 14.58
N GLU A 148 2.63 6.46 14.57
CA GLU A 148 3.58 7.13 13.69
C GLU A 148 5.03 6.72 13.95
N MET A 149 5.37 6.34 15.19
CA MET A 149 6.71 5.84 15.54
C MET A 149 6.96 4.41 15.07
N SER A 150 5.92 3.59 14.91
CA SER A 150 6.01 2.29 14.20
C SER A 150 6.08 2.46 12.67
N SER A 151 5.52 3.56 12.15
CA SER A 151 5.58 3.96 10.74
C SER A 151 6.80 4.83 10.40
N ARG A 152 7.76 5.00 11.34
CA ARG A 152 9.05 5.68 11.09
C ARG A 152 9.97 4.95 10.11
N ARG A 153 9.55 3.82 9.54
CA ARG A 153 9.89 3.49 8.13
C ARG A 153 9.02 4.35 7.22
N THR A 154 9.44 5.61 7.16
CA THR A 154 8.84 6.80 6.58
C THR A 154 8.01 6.63 5.31
N SER A 155 6.94 7.43 5.24
CA SER A 155 5.90 7.55 4.19
C SER A 155 4.87 6.42 4.21
N LYS A 156 3.58 6.75 4.02
CA LYS A 156 2.51 5.78 3.70
C LYS A 156 3.15 4.67 2.85
N SER A 157 3.13 3.41 3.33
CA SER A 157 3.83 2.29 2.65
C SER A 157 3.60 2.40 1.14
N PRO A 158 4.66 2.55 0.33
CA PRO A 158 4.51 2.99 -1.05
C PRO A 158 3.72 1.97 -1.84
N LEU A 159 2.64 2.40 -2.47
CA LEU A 159 1.84 1.55 -3.35
C LEU A 159 2.44 1.51 -4.76
N VAL A 160 3.16 2.56 -5.14
CA VAL A 160 3.82 2.67 -6.45
C VAL A 160 5.32 2.95 -6.28
N GLY A 161 6.15 2.11 -6.89
CA GLY A 161 7.58 2.36 -6.99
C GLY A 161 7.91 3.08 -8.29
N VAL A 162 8.53 4.26 -8.23
CA VAL A 162 8.99 5.00 -9.43
C VAL A 162 10.51 4.91 -9.52
N ILE A 163 11.01 4.06 -10.41
CA ILE A 163 12.44 3.83 -10.57
C ILE A 163 12.94 4.31 -11.93
N MET A 164 14.20 4.71 -11.96
CA MET A 164 14.86 5.16 -13.19
C MET A 164 16.33 4.75 -13.26
N GLY A 165 16.85 4.58 -14.48
CA GLY A 165 18.21 4.10 -14.71
C GLY A 165 19.29 5.14 -14.39
N SER A 166 18.94 6.43 -14.45
CA SER A 166 19.85 7.56 -14.27
C SER A 166 19.15 8.78 -13.68
N GLN A 167 19.89 9.63 -12.96
CA GLN A 167 19.37 10.93 -12.49
C GLN A 167 18.90 11.83 -13.63
N SER A 168 19.48 11.69 -14.83
CA SER A 168 19.09 12.44 -16.03
C SER A 168 17.67 12.12 -16.51
N ASP A 169 17.11 10.99 -16.07
CA ASP A 169 15.75 10.56 -16.43
C ASP A 169 14.70 11.25 -15.55
N LEU A 170 15.10 11.78 -14.38
CA LEU A 170 14.21 12.37 -13.37
C LEU A 170 13.31 13.49 -13.92
N PRO A 171 13.77 14.44 -14.77
CA PRO A 171 12.89 15.45 -15.35
C PRO A 171 11.72 14.86 -16.15
N THR A 172 11.94 13.73 -16.83
CA THR A 172 10.87 13.01 -17.53
C THR A 172 9.98 12.27 -16.54
N MET A 173 10.59 11.54 -15.61
CA MET A 173 9.88 10.67 -14.66
C MET A 173 9.07 11.44 -13.62
N ASN A 174 9.41 12.70 -13.33
CA ASN A 174 8.67 13.52 -12.37
C ASN A 174 7.20 13.71 -12.75
N ALA A 175 6.86 13.68 -14.05
CA ALA A 175 5.47 13.75 -14.48
C ALA A 175 4.62 12.56 -13.99
N ALA A 176 5.21 11.38 -13.77
CA ALA A 176 4.53 10.26 -13.11
C ALA A 176 4.27 10.58 -11.63
N VAL A 177 5.28 11.12 -10.94
CA VAL A 177 5.21 11.52 -9.53
C VAL A 177 4.13 12.58 -9.31
N ASP A 178 4.03 13.57 -10.19
CA ASP A 178 3.02 14.62 -10.09
C ASP A 178 1.59 14.07 -10.22
N MET A 179 1.40 13.05 -11.08
CA MET A 179 0.11 12.36 -11.14
C MET A 179 -0.18 11.56 -9.87
N LEU A 180 0.81 10.83 -9.33
CA LEU A 180 0.61 10.08 -8.09
C LEU A 180 0.28 11.01 -6.91
N LYS A 181 0.91 12.19 -6.84
CA LYS A 181 0.55 13.25 -5.89
C LYS A 181 -0.88 13.74 -6.09
N LYS A 182 -1.29 14.07 -7.33
CA LYS A 182 -2.66 14.54 -7.65
C LYS A 182 -3.72 13.54 -7.17
N PHE A 183 -3.46 12.24 -7.30
CA PHE A 183 -4.37 11.19 -6.86
C PHE A 183 -4.17 10.76 -5.40
N GLU A 184 -3.22 11.36 -4.68
CA GLU A 184 -2.83 11.04 -3.30
C GLU A 184 -2.41 9.57 -3.10
N VAL A 185 -1.82 8.97 -4.14
CA VAL A 185 -1.30 7.61 -4.11
C VAL A 185 0.09 7.63 -3.46
N PRO A 186 0.33 6.83 -2.41
CA PRO A 186 1.67 6.68 -1.83
C PRO A 186 2.68 6.12 -2.82
N TYR A 187 3.84 6.75 -2.90
CA TYR A 187 4.89 6.33 -3.83
C TYR A 187 6.29 6.52 -3.25
N GLU A 188 7.24 5.83 -3.84
CA GLU A 188 8.68 6.05 -3.64
C GLU A 188 9.37 6.37 -4.96
N VAL A 189 10.52 7.04 -4.89
CA VAL A 189 11.35 7.36 -6.06
C VAL A 189 12.78 6.92 -5.79
N ASP A 190 13.39 6.18 -6.72
CA ASP A 190 14.78 5.71 -6.57
C ASP A 190 15.51 5.60 -7.92
N ILE A 191 16.84 5.65 -7.89
CA ILE A 191 17.71 5.39 -9.04
C ILE A 191 18.20 3.93 -8.96
N VAL A 192 17.77 3.12 -9.91
CA VAL A 192 18.08 1.70 -10.03
C VAL A 192 18.56 1.43 -11.45
N SER A 193 19.85 1.13 -11.62
CA SER A 193 20.45 0.99 -12.94
C SER A 193 20.64 -0.48 -13.29
N ALA A 194 19.96 -0.94 -14.34
CA ALA A 194 20.11 -2.32 -14.82
C ALA A 194 21.55 -2.69 -15.23
N HIS A 195 22.33 -1.70 -15.70
CA HIS A 195 23.69 -1.94 -16.19
C HIS A 195 24.78 -1.64 -15.15
N ARG A 196 24.53 -0.70 -14.23
CA ARG A 196 25.54 -0.23 -13.27
C ARG A 196 25.35 -0.76 -11.86
N THR A 197 24.11 -1.07 -11.47
CA THR A 197 23.77 -1.58 -10.13
C THR A 197 22.81 -2.78 -10.23
N PRO A 198 23.20 -3.86 -10.93
CA PRO A 198 22.32 -5.01 -11.16
C PRO A 198 21.87 -5.70 -9.87
N ASP A 199 22.71 -5.78 -8.84
CA ASP A 199 22.33 -6.38 -7.55
C ASP A 199 21.23 -5.56 -6.86
N LYS A 200 21.32 -4.23 -6.90
CA LYS A 200 20.27 -3.33 -6.40
C LYS A 200 18.96 -3.54 -7.15
N LEU A 201 19.01 -3.76 -8.47
CA LEU A 201 17.83 -4.07 -9.28
C LEU A 201 17.17 -5.36 -8.81
N VAL A 202 17.96 -6.42 -8.64
CA VAL A 202 17.47 -7.74 -8.19
C VAL A 202 16.80 -7.61 -6.82
N GLU A 203 17.48 -6.95 -5.88
CA GLU A 203 16.97 -6.72 -4.53
C GLU A 203 15.67 -5.92 -4.56
N TYR A 204 15.64 -4.82 -5.32
CA TYR A 204 14.46 -3.97 -5.45
C TYR A 204 13.25 -4.75 -5.98
N ALA A 205 13.42 -5.45 -7.10
CA ALA A 205 12.33 -6.14 -7.79
C ALA A 205 11.74 -7.29 -6.95
N ARG A 206 12.61 -8.10 -6.32
CA ARG A 206 12.18 -9.26 -5.52
C ARG A 206 11.49 -8.84 -4.22
N ASN A 207 11.93 -7.74 -3.61
CA ASN A 207 11.38 -7.27 -2.33
C ASN A 207 10.23 -6.26 -2.50
N ALA A 208 9.92 -5.80 -3.71
CA ALA A 208 8.89 -4.77 -3.93
C ALA A 208 7.52 -5.19 -3.35
N GLN A 209 7.07 -6.42 -3.62
CA GLN A 209 5.77 -6.92 -3.15
C GLN A 209 5.68 -6.96 -1.62
N SER A 210 6.73 -7.47 -0.95
CA SER A 210 6.77 -7.56 0.52
C SER A 210 6.85 -6.19 1.20
N ARG A 211 7.29 -5.15 0.48
CA ARG A 211 7.27 -3.75 0.94
C ARG A 211 5.92 -3.06 0.73
N GLY A 212 4.92 -3.76 0.19
CA GLY A 212 3.58 -3.23 -0.03
C GLY A 212 3.35 -2.61 -1.42
N ILE A 213 4.36 -2.58 -2.29
CA ILE A 213 4.23 -2.06 -3.65
C ILE A 213 3.25 -2.94 -4.43
N ARG A 214 2.43 -2.28 -5.25
CA ARG A 214 1.41 -2.89 -6.10
C ARG A 214 1.65 -2.63 -7.58
N VAL A 215 2.35 -1.55 -7.94
CA VAL A 215 2.75 -1.23 -9.32
C VAL A 215 4.16 -0.64 -9.34
N ILE A 216 4.99 -0.99 -10.32
CA ILE A 216 6.30 -0.37 -10.52
C ILE A 216 6.27 0.42 -11.83
N ILE A 217 6.64 1.70 -11.79
CA ILE A 217 6.90 2.54 -12.96
C ILE A 217 8.42 2.59 -13.16
N ALA A 218 8.90 2.14 -14.32
CA ALA A 218 10.32 2.07 -14.63
C ALA A 218 10.66 2.90 -15.88
N GLY A 219 11.56 3.88 -15.72
CA GLY A 219 12.04 4.73 -16.82
C GLY A 219 13.48 4.39 -17.24
N ALA A 220 13.71 4.24 -18.53
CA ALA A 220 15.05 4.08 -19.08
C ALA A 220 15.16 4.55 -20.54
N GLY A 221 16.37 5.00 -20.93
CA GLY A 221 16.70 5.46 -22.28
C GLY A 221 17.72 4.57 -22.99
N GLY A 222 17.70 4.55 -24.33
CA GLY A 222 18.65 3.83 -25.17
C GLY A 222 18.38 2.32 -25.15
N ALA A 223 19.39 1.53 -24.79
CA ALA A 223 19.23 0.10 -24.48
C ALA A 223 18.51 -0.08 -23.13
N ALA A 224 17.21 0.24 -23.12
CA ALA A 224 16.41 0.49 -21.93
C ALA A 224 15.93 -0.79 -21.22
N HIS A 225 16.86 -1.55 -20.61
CA HIS A 225 16.57 -2.87 -20.03
C HIS A 225 15.87 -2.83 -18.65
N LEU A 226 15.85 -1.69 -17.95
CA LEU A 226 15.33 -1.60 -16.58
C LEU A 226 13.91 -2.17 -16.42
N PRO A 227 12.90 -1.77 -17.25
CA PRO A 227 11.54 -2.24 -17.05
C PRO A 227 11.40 -3.76 -17.27
N GLY A 228 12.01 -4.29 -18.33
CA GLY A 228 11.95 -5.71 -18.65
C GLY A 228 12.65 -6.60 -17.61
N MET A 229 13.81 -6.16 -17.11
CA MET A 229 14.54 -6.88 -16.06
C MET A 229 13.76 -6.91 -14.75
N VAL A 230 13.15 -5.79 -14.35
CA VAL A 230 12.32 -5.75 -13.14
C VAL A 230 11.10 -6.67 -13.29
N ALA A 231 10.40 -6.61 -14.43
CA ALA A 231 9.26 -7.49 -14.71
C ALA A 231 9.62 -8.99 -14.68
N SER A 232 10.86 -9.35 -15.02
CA SER A 232 11.32 -10.74 -14.96
C SER A 232 11.54 -11.28 -13.53
N MET A 233 11.60 -10.39 -12.54
CA MET A 233 11.99 -10.71 -11.16
C MET A 233 10.90 -10.42 -10.13
N THR A 234 9.72 -9.98 -10.58
CA THR A 234 8.60 -9.62 -9.71
C THR A 234 7.27 -10.05 -10.34
N PRO A 235 6.29 -10.51 -9.54
CA PRO A 235 4.94 -10.78 -10.05
C PRO A 235 4.10 -9.50 -10.22
N LEU A 236 4.60 -8.35 -9.78
CA LEU A 236 3.89 -7.08 -9.85
C LEU A 236 3.81 -6.54 -11.28
N PRO A 237 2.72 -5.83 -11.64
CA PRO A 237 2.65 -5.06 -12.87
C PRO A 237 3.80 -4.04 -12.98
N VAL A 238 4.51 -4.06 -14.11
CA VAL A 238 5.55 -3.07 -14.45
C VAL A 238 5.09 -2.22 -15.63
N VAL A 239 5.11 -0.90 -15.42
CA VAL A 239 4.82 0.12 -16.42
C VAL A 239 6.15 0.71 -16.91
N GLY A 240 6.43 0.55 -18.20
CA GLY A 240 7.67 1.01 -18.82
C GLY A 240 7.50 2.38 -19.46
N VAL A 241 8.39 3.33 -19.12
CA VAL A 241 8.48 4.67 -19.74
C VAL A 241 9.73 4.73 -20.61
N PRO A 242 9.60 4.73 -21.95
CA PRO A 242 10.73 4.96 -22.84
C PRO A 242 11.22 6.40 -22.73
N VAL A 243 12.41 6.63 -22.18
CA VAL A 243 12.98 7.98 -22.07
C VAL A 243 13.55 8.39 -23.42
N LYS A 244 13.29 9.64 -23.83
CA LYS A 244 13.76 10.17 -25.12
C LYS A 244 15.28 10.25 -25.16
N THR A 245 15.90 9.63 -26.16
CA THR A 245 17.33 9.74 -26.46
C THR A 245 17.60 10.88 -27.44
N SER A 246 18.81 11.42 -27.42
CA SER A 246 19.20 12.53 -28.31
C SER A 246 19.34 12.10 -29.78
N THR A 247 19.83 10.89 -30.04
CA THR A 247 20.14 10.39 -31.38
C THR A 247 18.93 9.78 -32.09
N LEU A 248 18.19 8.90 -31.40
CA LEU A 248 17.08 8.14 -31.98
C LEU A 248 15.71 8.57 -31.46
N SER A 249 15.65 9.73 -30.78
CA SER A 249 14.40 10.30 -30.24
C SER A 249 13.58 9.32 -29.39
N GLY A 250 14.24 8.35 -28.75
CA GLY A 250 13.61 7.33 -27.90
C GLY A 250 13.02 6.12 -28.63
N VAL A 251 13.22 5.96 -29.94
CA VAL A 251 12.79 4.76 -30.68
C VAL A 251 13.54 3.51 -30.18
N ASP A 252 14.83 3.66 -29.91
CA ASP A 252 15.67 2.67 -29.24
C ASP A 252 15.13 2.29 -27.86
N SER A 253 14.79 3.29 -27.05
CA SER A 253 14.16 3.08 -25.75
C SER A 253 12.83 2.35 -25.88
N LEU A 254 12.00 2.74 -26.85
CA LEU A 254 10.68 2.16 -27.06
C LEU A 254 10.78 0.67 -27.39
N TYR A 255 11.58 0.31 -28.39
CA TYR A 255 11.75 -1.08 -28.79
C TYR A 255 12.43 -1.93 -27.71
N SER A 256 13.34 -1.35 -26.92
CA SER A 256 13.96 -2.05 -25.79
C SER A 256 12.96 -2.41 -24.68
N ILE A 257 11.84 -1.69 -24.58
CA ILE A 257 10.85 -1.87 -23.52
C ILE A 257 9.61 -2.62 -24.01
N VAL A 258 9.07 -2.27 -25.19
CA VAL A 258 7.76 -2.79 -25.65
C VAL A 258 7.85 -4.19 -26.25
N GLN A 259 8.99 -4.57 -26.82
CA GLN A 259 9.17 -5.83 -27.56
C GLN A 259 9.55 -7.00 -26.62
N MET A 260 8.93 -7.07 -25.44
CA MET A 260 9.18 -8.17 -24.52
C MET A 260 8.77 -9.51 -25.12
N PRO A 261 9.55 -10.58 -24.90
CA PRO A 261 9.18 -11.92 -25.32
C PRO A 261 7.97 -12.43 -24.53
N ARG A 262 7.35 -13.52 -25.02
CA ARG A 262 6.22 -14.18 -24.36
C ARG A 262 6.60 -14.58 -22.93
N GLY A 263 5.71 -14.31 -21.98
CA GLY A 263 5.83 -14.71 -20.58
C GLY A 263 6.15 -13.57 -19.60
N ILE A 264 6.87 -12.53 -20.04
CA ILE A 264 7.29 -11.41 -19.16
C ILE A 264 6.76 -10.08 -19.73
N PRO A 265 5.53 -9.67 -19.41
CA PRO A 265 4.93 -8.46 -19.97
C PRO A 265 5.44 -7.17 -19.30
N VAL A 266 5.53 -6.09 -20.08
CA VAL A 266 5.70 -4.71 -19.60
C VAL A 266 4.63 -3.83 -20.25
N ALA A 267 3.88 -3.09 -19.43
CA ALA A 267 2.89 -2.14 -19.91
C ALA A 267 3.59 -0.86 -20.37
N THR A 268 3.89 -0.75 -21.66
CA THR A 268 4.69 0.36 -22.19
C THR A 268 3.82 1.57 -22.55
N VAL A 269 4.20 2.76 -22.08
CA VAL A 269 3.55 4.03 -22.47
C VAL A 269 4.33 4.75 -23.56
N ALA A 270 3.81 5.87 -24.06
CA ALA A 270 4.48 6.68 -25.09
C ALA A 270 5.85 7.20 -24.63
N ILE A 271 6.74 7.46 -25.59
CA ILE A 271 8.08 8.02 -25.35
C ILE A 271 7.97 9.32 -24.55
N GLY A 272 8.71 9.40 -23.44
CA GLY A 272 8.74 10.55 -22.53
C GLY A 272 7.46 10.76 -21.71
N ASN A 273 6.43 9.93 -21.87
CA ASN A 273 5.13 10.18 -21.27
C ASN A 273 4.98 9.49 -19.91
N ALA A 274 5.80 9.91 -18.93
CA ALA A 274 5.69 9.40 -17.57
C ALA A 274 4.35 9.78 -16.90
N GLN A 275 3.71 10.88 -17.33
CA GLN A 275 2.38 11.26 -16.88
C GLN A 275 1.36 10.12 -17.08
N ASN A 276 1.34 9.54 -18.28
CA ASN A 276 0.46 8.40 -18.57
C ASN A 276 0.86 7.14 -17.80
N ALA A 277 2.13 6.95 -17.45
CA ALA A 277 2.53 5.86 -16.57
C ALA A 277 1.97 6.03 -15.15
N GLY A 278 1.98 7.26 -14.62
CA GLY A 278 1.29 7.59 -13.37
C GLY A 278 -0.20 7.30 -13.45
N LEU A 279 -0.89 7.80 -14.48
CA LEU A 279 -2.32 7.56 -14.71
C LEU A 279 -2.67 6.08 -14.87
N LEU A 280 -1.88 5.33 -15.64
CA LEU A 280 -2.07 3.89 -15.81
C LEU A 280 -1.92 3.15 -14.48
N SER A 281 -0.94 3.53 -13.65
CA SER A 281 -0.75 2.96 -12.32
C SER A 281 -1.96 3.24 -11.42
N VAL A 282 -2.51 4.46 -11.45
CA VAL A 282 -3.76 4.78 -10.74
C VAL A 282 -4.92 3.91 -11.24
N ARG A 283 -5.05 3.69 -12.55
CA ARG A 283 -6.09 2.82 -13.12
C ARG A 283 -5.94 1.36 -12.71
N ILE A 284 -4.71 0.85 -12.63
CA ILE A 284 -4.44 -0.51 -12.13
C ILE A 284 -4.89 -0.61 -10.67
N LEU A 285 -4.49 0.34 -9.82
CA LEU A 285 -4.87 0.37 -8.41
C LEU A 285 -6.38 0.54 -8.21
N SER A 286 -7.06 1.32 -9.05
CA SER A 286 -8.49 1.60 -8.91
C SER A 286 -9.38 0.38 -9.18
N THR A 287 -8.84 -0.70 -9.76
CA THR A 287 -9.58 -1.96 -9.94
C THR A 287 -10.09 -2.52 -8.62
N SER A 288 -9.30 -2.44 -7.55
CA SER A 288 -9.65 -2.89 -6.19
C SER A 288 -9.85 -1.76 -5.18
N ARG A 289 -9.72 -0.49 -5.61
CA ARG A 289 -9.83 0.71 -4.75
C ARG A 289 -10.91 1.67 -5.24
N PRO A 290 -12.15 1.59 -4.71
CA PRO A 290 -13.27 2.43 -5.11
C PRO A 290 -12.97 3.94 -5.03
N GLU A 291 -12.19 4.37 -4.03
CA GLU A 291 -11.80 5.76 -3.84
C GLU A 291 -10.94 6.30 -5.00
N LEU A 292 -10.01 5.50 -5.52
CA LEU A 292 -9.21 5.88 -6.69
C LEU A 292 -10.03 5.82 -7.98
N ARG A 293 -11.03 4.94 -8.03
CA ARG A 293 -11.96 4.85 -9.17
C ARG A 293 -12.79 6.12 -9.28
N GLN A 294 -13.29 6.63 -8.15
CA GLN A 294 -14.03 7.88 -8.08
C GLN A 294 -13.17 9.08 -8.51
N LYS A 295 -11.97 9.23 -7.93
CA LYS A 295 -11.02 10.28 -8.35
C LYS A 295 -10.68 10.21 -9.85
N MET A 296 -10.60 9.01 -10.42
CA MET A 296 -10.32 8.84 -11.86
C MET A 296 -11.51 9.30 -12.72
N MET A 297 -12.75 9.02 -12.31
CA MET A 297 -13.93 9.54 -13.00
C MET A 297 -13.98 11.07 -12.95
N GLU A 298 -13.70 11.67 -11.79
CA GLU A 298 -13.59 13.12 -11.63
C GLU A 298 -12.52 13.71 -12.54
N TYR A 299 -11.34 13.10 -12.59
CA TYR A 299 -10.27 13.53 -13.51
C TYR A 299 -10.69 13.47 -14.99
N GLN A 300 -11.45 12.47 -15.40
CA GLN A 300 -11.96 12.36 -16.78
C GLN A 300 -13.01 13.43 -17.09
N GLU A 301 -13.85 13.77 -16.11
CA GLU A 301 -14.83 14.85 -16.23
C GLU A 301 -14.15 16.23 -16.29
N GLU A 302 -13.11 16.45 -15.47
CA GLU A 302 -12.27 17.65 -15.53
C GLU A 302 -11.65 17.85 -16.92
N LEU A 303 -11.11 16.78 -17.52
CA LEU A 303 -10.55 16.83 -18.87
C LEU A 303 -11.62 17.16 -19.92
N THR A 304 -12.81 16.56 -19.80
CA THR A 304 -13.94 16.82 -20.70
C THR A 304 -14.38 18.29 -20.60
N THR A 305 -14.53 18.79 -19.38
CA THR A 305 -14.87 20.19 -19.11
C THR A 305 -13.81 21.14 -19.67
N MET A 306 -12.52 20.83 -19.47
CA MET A 306 -11.41 21.62 -20.00
C MET A 306 -11.44 21.71 -21.53
N VAL A 307 -11.61 20.57 -22.21
CA VAL A 307 -11.66 20.51 -23.68
C VAL A 307 -12.89 21.24 -24.22
N ASN A 308 -14.06 21.05 -23.61
CA ASN A 308 -15.27 21.77 -24.02
C ASN A 308 -15.12 23.30 -23.84
N GLY A 309 -14.49 23.74 -22.75
CA GLY A 309 -14.18 25.15 -22.53
C GLY A 309 -13.20 25.72 -23.56
N MET A 310 -12.18 24.96 -23.96
CA MET A 310 -11.26 25.36 -25.03
C MET A 310 -11.96 25.39 -26.39
N SER A 311 -12.81 24.42 -26.69
CA SER A 311 -13.59 24.36 -27.92
C SER A 311 -14.55 25.55 -28.03
N PHE A 312 -15.21 25.92 -26.94
CA PHE A 312 -16.10 27.08 -26.90
C PHE A 312 -15.32 28.37 -27.21
N LYS A 313 -14.17 28.58 -26.55
CA LYS A 313 -13.31 29.75 -26.81
C LYS A 313 -12.81 29.82 -28.25
N LEU A 314 -12.44 28.68 -28.83
CA LEU A 314 -12.00 28.62 -30.22
C LEU A 314 -13.14 28.99 -31.20
N LEU A 315 -14.38 28.57 -30.91
CA LEU A 315 -15.55 28.93 -31.72
C LEU A 315 -15.93 30.41 -31.58
N GLU A 316 -15.73 31.00 -30.40
CA GLU A 316 -16.04 32.41 -30.13
C GLU A 316 -15.01 33.36 -30.77
N LEU A 317 -13.72 33.06 -30.63
CA LEU A 317 -12.62 33.92 -31.08
C LEU A 317 -12.22 33.68 -32.55
N GLY A 318 -12.55 32.51 -33.11
CA GLY A 318 -11.96 32.05 -34.37
C GLY A 318 -10.50 31.60 -34.22
N SER A 319 -9.92 31.02 -35.28
CA SER A 319 -8.58 30.40 -35.22
C SER A 319 -7.46 31.39 -34.93
N ASP A 320 -7.51 32.56 -35.57
CA ASP A 320 -6.37 33.49 -35.60
C ASP A 320 -6.19 34.17 -34.24
N GLU A 321 -7.28 34.71 -33.67
CA GLU A 321 -7.25 35.35 -32.34
C GLU A 321 -6.98 34.33 -31.22
N PHE A 322 -7.45 33.08 -31.36
CA PHE A 322 -7.14 32.03 -30.41
C PHE A 322 -5.64 31.67 -30.39
N LEU A 323 -4.99 31.62 -31.55
CA LEU A 323 -3.54 31.37 -31.65
C LEU A 323 -2.72 32.48 -30.98
N ASP A 324 -3.09 33.74 -31.19
CA ASP A 324 -2.42 34.88 -30.56
C ASP A 324 -2.48 34.77 -29.02
N GLN A 325 -3.63 34.38 -28.47
CA GLN A 325 -3.77 34.16 -27.02
C GLN A 325 -2.93 32.98 -26.51
N MET A 326 -2.74 31.92 -27.31
CA MET A 326 -1.87 30.81 -26.94
C MET A 326 -0.40 31.21 -26.87
N GLU A 327 0.09 32.03 -27.80
CA GLU A 327 1.48 32.51 -27.81
C GLU A 327 1.80 33.39 -26.59
N HIS A 328 0.86 34.24 -26.17
CA HIS A 328 1.02 35.08 -24.99
C HIS A 328 1.04 34.28 -23.67
N LYS A 329 0.32 33.15 -23.62
CA LYS A 329 0.31 32.27 -22.45
C LYS A 329 1.60 31.46 -22.28
N ASN A 330 2.25 31.07 -23.39
CA ASN A 330 3.54 30.38 -23.34
C ASN A 330 4.70 31.29 -22.91
N LYS A 331 4.60 32.61 -23.14
CA LYS A 331 5.60 33.59 -22.67
C LYS A 331 5.51 33.89 -21.17
N SER A 332 4.35 33.70 -20.54
CA SER A 332 4.10 34.04 -19.12
C SER A 332 4.46 32.91 -18.14
N VAL A 333 4.88 31.74 -18.61
CA VAL A 333 5.27 30.58 -17.78
C VAL A 333 6.81 30.43 -17.66
N ASN A 334 7.59 31.30 -18.31
CA ASN A 334 9.06 31.31 -18.23
C ASN A 334 9.62 32.46 -17.35
N VAL A 335 9.02 32.70 -16.17
CA VAL A 335 9.61 33.54 -15.10
C VAL A 335 9.76 32.70 -13.84
#